data_AF-A0A3P7BU52-F1
#
_entry.id   AF-A0A3P7BU52-F1
#
_cell.length_a   1.000
_cell.length_b   1.000
_cell.length_c   1.000
_cell.angle_alpha   90.00
_cell.angle_beta   90.00
_cell.angle_gamma   90.00
#
_symmetry.space_group_name_H-M   'P 1'
#
loop_
_entity.id
_entity.type
_entity.pdbx_description
1 polymer ?
#
loop_
_entity_poly.entity_id
_entity_poly.type
_entity_poly.pdbx_seq_one_letter_code
_entity_poly.pdbx_strand_id
1 'polypeptide(L)'
;MEQVGAGYTFFWGDRPKAERSDAGVAFAIQNDIVGRLPCLPQGINDHLISLHLPLRGDQFATIISAYAPTTSSDEKNDKFYEDRHVLLATVPKADKLIVLDDFNARVWTDNAAWQGCWVPTASLALTITASIFCEPVRNTISSWATPSFAFRRGTIYGPCIKGIAPLLSSVGTTLLTKKSQILERWAEHFRSVLNCSSAISDAAIDQLPQLGTNNDLDLPPSLPETTRAVQQISSDKAPGSDAIPPEVYKHGGPRLMAELTTLFQEMWRQGQVPQDFKDATSVHLYKRKGDRQLCDNYRGISLLNIAGKIFVLILLNSLNGHLEQGLLPESQCCFRRHRETTDMIFAACQIQEKCQEM
;
A
#
# COMPACT_ATOMS: atom_id res chain seq x y z
N MET A 1 -18.60 12.02 -15.79
CA MET A 1 -18.54 13.26 -16.63
C MET A 1 -17.49 13.09 -17.71
N GLU A 2 -17.54 13.88 -18.78
CA GLU A 2 -16.56 13.78 -19.89
C GLU A 2 -15.94 15.11 -20.32
N GLN A 3 -14.71 15.05 -20.84
CA GLN A 3 -14.03 16.16 -21.51
C GLN A 3 -13.24 15.65 -22.71
N VAL A 4 -13.45 16.27 -23.87
CA VAL A 4 -12.74 15.96 -25.11
C VAL A 4 -11.51 16.86 -25.27
N GLY A 5 -10.35 16.31 -25.62
CA GLY A 5 -9.13 17.06 -25.90
C GLY A 5 -8.03 16.25 -26.59
N ALA A 6 -7.26 16.88 -27.49
CA ALA A 6 -6.03 16.33 -28.10
C ALA A 6 -6.06 14.83 -28.54
N GLY A 7 -7.16 14.36 -29.12
CA GLY A 7 -7.32 12.98 -29.60
C GLY A 7 -7.84 11.97 -28.57
N TYR A 8 -8.09 12.39 -27.33
CA TYR A 8 -8.63 11.59 -26.25
C TYR A 8 -9.89 12.22 -25.63
N THR A 9 -10.75 11.38 -25.06
CA THR A 9 -11.87 11.76 -24.21
C THR A 9 -11.59 11.23 -22.81
N PHE A 10 -11.63 12.13 -21.84
CA PHE A 10 -11.41 11.84 -20.44
C PHE A 10 -12.74 11.59 -19.75
N PHE A 11 -12.82 10.51 -18.98
CA PHE A 11 -13.95 10.16 -18.12
C PHE A 11 -13.46 10.02 -16.68
N TRP A 12 -14.18 10.54 -15.70
CA TRP A 12 -13.79 10.47 -14.28
C TRP A 12 -14.99 10.26 -13.33
N GLY A 13 -14.70 9.70 -12.16
CA GLY A 13 -15.63 9.54 -11.04
C GLY A 13 -16.03 10.88 -10.43
N ASP A 14 -17.30 11.00 -10.02
CA ASP A 14 -18.04 12.24 -9.75
C ASP A 14 -17.29 13.38 -9.03
N ARG A 15 -16.95 14.45 -9.78
CA ARG A 15 -16.92 15.85 -9.29
C ARG A 15 -17.26 16.84 -10.41
N PRO A 16 -18.06 17.90 -10.15
CA PRO A 16 -18.33 18.97 -11.11
C PRO A 16 -17.04 19.66 -11.57
N LYS A 17 -17.01 20.13 -12.83
CA LYS A 17 -15.88 20.83 -13.48
C LYS A 17 -15.21 21.98 -12.68
N ALA A 18 -15.84 22.48 -11.62
CA ALA A 18 -15.42 23.68 -10.87
C ALA A 18 -14.51 23.39 -9.66
N GLU A 19 -14.40 22.14 -9.19
CA GLU A 19 -13.54 21.80 -8.05
C GLU A 19 -12.22 21.18 -8.51
N ARG A 20 -11.12 21.56 -7.84
CA ARG A 20 -9.80 20.95 -8.04
C ARG A 20 -9.93 19.45 -7.76
N SER A 21 -9.80 18.63 -8.79
CA SER A 21 -9.87 17.16 -8.74
C SER A 21 -8.62 16.58 -8.07
N ASP A 22 -8.56 16.73 -6.75
CA ASP A 22 -7.42 16.32 -5.96
C ASP A 22 -7.51 14.87 -5.45
N ALA A 23 -8.56 14.13 -5.77
CA ALA A 23 -8.66 12.68 -5.63
C ALA A 23 -9.77 12.17 -6.56
N GLY A 24 -9.42 11.38 -7.58
CA GLY A 24 -10.40 10.83 -8.51
C GLY A 24 -9.77 9.72 -9.35
N VAL A 25 -10.54 8.68 -9.62
CA VAL A 25 -10.24 7.68 -10.66
C VAL A 25 -10.75 8.15 -12.02
N ALA A 26 -10.02 7.83 -13.08
CA ALA A 26 -10.33 8.30 -14.43
C ALA A 26 -9.83 7.36 -15.53
N PHE A 27 -10.46 7.44 -16.69
CA PHE A 27 -10.00 6.86 -17.95
C PHE A 27 -9.74 7.96 -18.98
N ALA A 28 -8.62 7.88 -19.68
CA ALA A 28 -8.37 8.65 -20.90
C ALA A 28 -8.47 7.67 -22.08
N ILE A 29 -9.49 7.85 -22.93
CA ILE A 29 -9.80 6.92 -24.03
C ILE A 29 -9.64 7.63 -25.36
N GLN A 30 -8.95 7.01 -26.31
CA GLN A 30 -8.75 7.60 -27.63
C GLN A 30 -10.10 7.80 -28.35
N ASN A 31 -10.29 8.94 -29.01
CA ASN A 31 -11.61 9.34 -29.54
C ASN A 31 -12.20 8.37 -30.56
N ASP A 32 -11.35 7.68 -31.32
CA ASP A 32 -11.72 6.62 -32.27
C ASP A 32 -12.26 5.36 -31.60
N ILE A 33 -11.79 5.06 -30.38
CA ILE A 33 -12.27 3.96 -29.54
C ILE A 33 -13.59 4.35 -28.86
N VAL A 34 -13.73 5.60 -28.41
CA VAL A 34 -14.94 6.08 -27.71
C VAL A 34 -16.21 5.81 -28.52
N GLY A 35 -16.19 6.07 -29.83
CA GLY A 35 -17.33 5.82 -30.72
C GLY A 35 -17.68 4.34 -30.93
N ARG A 36 -16.81 3.42 -30.50
CA ARG A 36 -16.99 1.96 -30.62
C ARG A 36 -17.39 1.32 -29.28
N LEU A 37 -17.38 2.08 -28.19
CA LEU A 37 -17.76 1.55 -26.88
C LEU A 37 -19.26 1.22 -26.85
N PRO A 38 -19.66 0.08 -26.26
CA PRO A 38 -21.07 -0.27 -26.08
C PRO A 38 -21.77 0.69 -25.11
N CYS A 39 -21.02 1.21 -24.14
CA CYS A 39 -21.46 2.25 -23.21
C CYS A 39 -20.26 3.11 -22.79
N LEU A 40 -20.52 4.35 -22.37
CA LEU A 40 -19.48 5.23 -21.84
C LEU A 40 -19.04 4.75 -20.45
N PRO A 41 -17.79 5.04 -20.03
CA PRO A 41 -17.33 4.74 -18.69
C PRO A 41 -18.26 5.27 -17.60
N GLN A 42 -18.56 4.42 -16.62
CA GLN A 42 -19.49 4.71 -15.54
C GLN A 42 -18.71 5.04 -14.27
N GLY A 43 -18.82 6.29 -13.81
CA GLY A 43 -18.35 6.70 -12.49
C GLY A 43 -19.28 6.12 -11.42
N ILE A 44 -18.71 5.42 -10.44
CA ILE A 44 -19.46 4.86 -9.29
C ILE A 44 -19.33 5.79 -8.09
N ASN A 45 -18.11 6.24 -7.79
CA ASN A 45 -17.80 7.23 -6.77
C ASN A 45 -16.41 7.85 -7.05
N ASP A 46 -15.90 8.72 -6.15
CA ASP A 46 -14.56 9.35 -6.27
C ASP A 46 -13.41 8.33 -6.35
N HIS A 47 -13.64 7.07 -5.97
CA HIS A 47 -12.66 6.00 -5.83
C HIS A 47 -12.86 4.83 -6.79
N LEU A 48 -13.96 4.78 -7.55
CA LEU A 48 -14.34 3.67 -8.44
C LEU A 48 -14.95 4.18 -9.75
N ILE A 49 -14.41 3.71 -10.87
CA ILE A 49 -14.95 3.92 -12.23
C ILE A 49 -14.81 2.62 -13.03
N SER A 50 -15.83 2.28 -13.81
CA SER A 50 -15.83 1.11 -14.68
C SER A 50 -15.87 1.49 -16.15
N LEU A 51 -15.27 0.66 -16.98
CA LEU A 51 -15.25 0.74 -18.44
C LEU A 51 -15.57 -0.64 -19.00
N HIS A 52 -16.60 -0.71 -19.85
CA HIS A 52 -16.93 -1.90 -20.63
C HIS A 52 -16.30 -1.79 -22.01
N LEU A 53 -15.32 -2.64 -22.30
CA LEU A 53 -14.45 -2.55 -23.48
C LEU A 53 -14.68 -3.75 -24.41
N PRO A 54 -15.10 -3.52 -25.67
CA PRO A 54 -15.23 -4.60 -26.64
C PRO A 54 -13.87 -5.14 -27.08
N LEU A 55 -13.78 -6.46 -27.21
CA LEU A 55 -12.64 -7.22 -27.70
C LEU A 55 -13.02 -7.95 -29.01
N ARG A 56 -12.03 -8.56 -29.67
CA ARG A 56 -12.27 -9.41 -30.85
C ARG A 56 -13.18 -10.60 -30.56
N GLY A 57 -14.05 -10.92 -31.53
CA GLY A 57 -14.84 -12.14 -31.55
C GLY A 57 -16.01 -12.16 -30.56
N ASP A 58 -16.75 -11.04 -30.47
CA ASP A 58 -17.90 -10.86 -29.56
C ASP A 58 -17.55 -11.10 -28.07
N GLN A 59 -16.30 -10.81 -27.71
CA GLN A 59 -15.81 -10.86 -26.33
C GLN A 59 -15.75 -9.45 -25.75
N PHE A 60 -15.87 -9.33 -24.44
CA PHE A 60 -15.77 -8.06 -23.74
C PHE A 60 -14.81 -8.16 -22.56
N ALA A 61 -14.22 -7.02 -22.18
CA ALA A 61 -13.50 -6.85 -20.95
C ALA A 61 -14.18 -5.78 -20.10
N THR A 62 -14.37 -6.06 -18.82
CA THR A 62 -14.76 -5.04 -17.85
C THR A 62 -13.51 -4.58 -17.10
N ILE A 63 -13.15 -3.32 -17.27
CA ILE A 63 -12.02 -2.68 -16.60
C ILE A 63 -12.55 -1.81 -15.46
N ILE A 64 -12.11 -2.06 -14.24
CA ILE A 64 -12.42 -1.25 -13.07
C ILE A 64 -11.15 -0.52 -12.65
N SER A 65 -11.16 0.81 -12.65
CA SER A 65 -10.12 1.58 -11.98
C SER A 65 -10.58 1.90 -10.56
N ALA A 66 -9.76 1.48 -9.60
CA ALA A 66 -9.98 1.65 -8.18
C ALA A 66 -8.83 2.46 -7.55
N TYR A 67 -9.17 3.28 -6.56
CA TYR A 67 -8.18 3.95 -5.72
C TYR A 67 -8.60 3.87 -4.26
N ALA A 68 -8.07 2.90 -3.54
CA ALA A 68 -8.42 2.68 -2.14
C ALA A 68 -8.02 3.90 -1.26
N PRO A 69 -8.87 4.31 -0.30
CA PRO A 69 -8.52 5.37 0.63
C PRO A 69 -7.33 4.94 1.51
N THR A 70 -6.20 5.65 1.45
CA THR A 70 -4.97 5.24 2.15
C THR A 70 -4.94 5.59 3.65
N THR A 71 -5.81 6.50 4.09
CA THR A 71 -5.91 7.03 5.47
C THR A 71 -7.29 7.68 5.65
N SER A 72 -8.36 6.88 5.74
CA SER A 72 -9.73 7.41 5.90
C SER A 72 -10.45 6.71 7.06
N SER A 73 -11.58 7.26 7.51
CA SER A 73 -12.41 6.67 8.57
C SER A 73 -12.97 5.31 8.15
N ASP A 74 -13.26 4.44 9.12
CA ASP A 74 -13.79 3.09 8.90
C ASP A 74 -15.02 3.11 7.99
N GLU A 75 -15.98 4.00 8.26
CA GLU A 75 -17.20 4.16 7.44
C GLU A 75 -16.90 4.42 5.95
N LYS A 76 -15.81 5.13 5.63
CA LYS A 76 -15.41 5.42 4.25
C LYS A 76 -14.70 4.24 3.61
N ASN A 77 -13.88 3.52 4.37
CA ASN A 77 -13.22 2.31 3.89
C ASN A 77 -14.25 1.20 3.65
N ASP A 78 -15.15 0.96 4.60
CA ASP A 78 -16.19 -0.07 4.52
C ASP A 78 -17.12 0.21 3.36
N LYS A 79 -17.60 1.45 3.22
CA LYS A 79 -18.41 1.86 2.07
C LYS A 79 -17.69 1.66 0.74
N PHE A 80 -16.38 1.97 0.67
CA PHE A 80 -15.60 1.70 -0.54
C PHE A 80 -15.56 0.20 -0.88
N TYR A 81 -15.36 -0.66 0.11
CA TYR A 81 -15.35 -2.11 -0.12
C TYR A 81 -16.73 -2.66 -0.47
N GLU A 82 -17.80 -2.17 0.15
CA GLU A 82 -19.18 -2.51 -0.23
C GLU A 82 -19.47 -2.09 -1.68
N ASP A 83 -19.21 -0.83 -2.04
CA ASP A 83 -19.41 -0.32 -3.40
C ASP A 83 -18.59 -1.15 -4.41
N ARG A 84 -17.37 -1.55 -4.05
CA ARG A 84 -16.53 -2.43 -4.87
C ARG A 84 -17.14 -3.83 -5.02
N HIS A 85 -17.67 -4.42 -3.95
CA HIS A 85 -18.33 -5.73 -3.99
C HIS A 85 -19.60 -5.70 -4.86
N VAL A 86 -20.42 -4.66 -4.72
CA VAL A 86 -21.60 -4.44 -5.56
C VAL A 86 -21.18 -4.30 -7.03
N LEU A 87 -20.16 -3.49 -7.32
CA LEU A 87 -19.65 -3.32 -8.68
C LEU A 87 -19.16 -4.65 -9.27
N LEU A 88 -18.37 -5.42 -8.53
CA LEU A 88 -17.89 -6.73 -8.96
C LEU A 88 -19.03 -7.71 -9.26
N ALA A 89 -20.13 -7.65 -8.52
CA ALA A 89 -21.31 -8.49 -8.76
C ALA A 89 -22.07 -8.12 -10.04
N THR A 90 -21.92 -6.89 -10.55
CA THR A 90 -22.52 -6.46 -11.83
C THR A 90 -21.75 -6.92 -13.07
N VAL A 91 -20.49 -7.37 -12.89
CA VAL A 91 -19.63 -7.77 -14.02
C VAL A 91 -20.17 -9.04 -14.67
N PRO A 92 -20.42 -9.04 -16.00
CA PRO A 92 -20.86 -10.25 -16.70
C PRO A 92 -19.83 -11.38 -16.56
N LYS A 93 -20.29 -12.60 -16.27
CA LYS A 93 -19.38 -13.76 -16.10
C LYS A 93 -18.61 -14.16 -17.37
N ALA A 94 -19.12 -13.74 -18.54
CA ALA A 94 -18.47 -13.98 -19.83
C ALA A 94 -17.33 -12.97 -20.11
N ASP A 95 -17.32 -11.85 -19.39
CA ASP A 95 -16.33 -10.81 -19.58
C ASP A 95 -15.00 -11.17 -18.93
N LYS A 96 -13.92 -10.65 -19.52
CA LYS A 96 -12.62 -10.62 -18.85
C LYS A 96 -12.60 -9.47 -17.86
N LEU A 97 -12.59 -9.76 -16.57
CA LEU A 97 -12.48 -8.76 -15.52
C LEU A 97 -11.03 -8.32 -15.31
N ILE A 98 -10.79 -7.01 -15.34
CA ILE A 98 -9.51 -6.38 -15.04
C ILE A 98 -9.74 -5.33 -13.96
N VAL A 99 -9.04 -5.45 -12.84
CA VAL A 99 -9.07 -4.44 -11.77
C VAL A 99 -7.71 -3.74 -11.74
N LEU A 100 -7.72 -2.45 -12.04
CA LEU A 100 -6.57 -1.56 -12.00
C LEU A 100 -6.59 -0.81 -10.67
N ASP A 101 -5.62 -1.09 -9.80
CA ASP A 101 -5.46 -0.42 -8.51
C ASP A 101 -4.12 0.32 -8.47
N ASP A 102 -4.10 1.48 -7.80
CA ASP A 102 -2.91 2.32 -7.55
C ASP A 102 -2.12 2.78 -8.80
N PHE A 103 -2.77 2.83 -9.98
CA PHE A 103 -2.21 3.47 -11.18
C PHE A 103 -2.28 5.00 -11.05
N ASN A 104 -1.19 5.61 -10.60
CA ASN A 104 -1.11 7.05 -10.42
C ASN A 104 -0.67 7.76 -11.71
N ALA A 105 -1.51 8.65 -12.25
CA ALA A 105 -1.17 9.54 -13.35
C ALA A 105 -1.35 11.02 -12.94
N ARG A 106 -0.50 11.91 -13.44
CA ARG A 106 -0.68 13.37 -13.29
C ARG A 106 -1.19 13.96 -14.58
N VAL A 107 -2.50 14.26 -14.61
CA VAL A 107 -3.11 15.01 -15.70
C VAL A 107 -3.07 16.50 -15.33
N TRP A 108 -2.18 17.25 -15.99
CA TRP A 108 -2.17 18.71 -15.88
C TRP A 108 -3.28 19.31 -16.77
N THR A 109 -3.61 20.59 -16.55
CA THR A 109 -4.53 21.37 -17.39
C THR A 109 -4.06 21.55 -18.83
N ASP A 110 -2.85 21.11 -19.18
CA ASP A 110 -2.28 21.20 -20.52
C ASP A 110 -2.41 19.85 -21.25
N ASN A 111 -3.58 19.64 -21.84
CA ASN A 111 -3.90 18.45 -22.66
C ASN A 111 -3.09 18.41 -23.98
N ALA A 112 -2.41 19.49 -24.36
CA ALA A 112 -1.59 19.54 -25.58
C ALA A 112 -0.25 18.75 -25.44
N ALA A 113 0.21 18.50 -24.22
CA ALA A 113 1.48 17.81 -23.95
C ALA A 113 1.45 16.28 -24.21
N TRP A 114 0.29 15.71 -24.56
CA TRP A 114 0.07 14.26 -24.60
C TRP A 114 0.22 13.63 -25.99
N GLN A 115 0.77 14.34 -26.98
CA GLN A 115 1.18 13.71 -28.24
C GLN A 115 2.33 12.71 -27.98
N GLY A 116 1.99 11.41 -27.90
CA GLY A 116 2.95 10.31 -27.84
C GLY A 116 3.50 9.94 -26.46
N CYS A 117 2.88 10.34 -25.34
CA CYS A 117 3.44 10.08 -24.02
C CYS A 117 3.01 8.72 -23.44
N TRP A 118 3.97 7.79 -23.35
CA TRP A 118 3.96 6.64 -22.44
C TRP A 118 4.55 7.04 -21.09
N VAL A 119 4.15 6.30 -20.04
CA VAL A 119 4.69 6.24 -18.66
C VAL A 119 3.94 7.05 -17.59
N PRO A 120 3.37 6.37 -16.58
CA PRO A 120 3.28 6.86 -15.22
C PRO A 120 4.39 6.23 -14.35
N THR A 121 5.12 7.10 -13.65
CA THR A 121 6.13 6.74 -12.65
C THR A 121 5.42 6.20 -11.40
N ALA A 122 5.55 4.90 -11.12
CA ALA A 122 5.01 4.27 -9.92
C ALA A 122 5.91 4.55 -8.70
N SER A 123 5.31 5.05 -7.61
CA SER A 123 5.97 5.21 -6.31
C SER A 123 5.45 4.15 -5.34
N LEU A 124 6.09 2.99 -5.30
CA LEU A 124 5.76 1.88 -4.41
C LEU A 124 6.13 2.17 -2.95
N ALA A 125 5.30 1.77 -1.98
CA ALA A 125 5.70 1.64 -0.59
C ALA A 125 5.01 0.46 0.11
N LEU A 126 5.82 -0.59 0.33
CA LEU A 126 5.96 -1.49 1.48
C LEU A 126 4.75 -1.71 2.44
N THR A 127 4.13 -2.90 2.41
CA THR A 127 3.40 -3.45 3.56
C THR A 127 3.54 -4.98 3.63
N ILE A 128 4.51 -5.47 4.42
CA ILE A 128 4.48 -6.84 4.96
C ILE A 128 4.72 -6.85 6.48
N THR A 129 5.13 -5.74 7.09
CA THR A 129 5.51 -5.75 8.52
C THR A 129 4.33 -5.60 9.49
N ALA A 130 3.14 -5.16 9.04
CA ALA A 130 2.04 -4.83 9.95
C ALA A 130 1.31 -6.05 10.54
N SER A 131 1.13 -7.12 9.77
CA SER A 131 0.22 -8.22 10.17
C SER A 131 0.77 -9.16 11.24
N ILE A 132 2.09 -9.19 11.47
CA ILE A 132 2.72 -10.13 12.42
C ILE A 132 2.93 -9.47 13.80
N PHE A 133 2.90 -8.13 13.88
CA PHE A 133 3.43 -7.40 15.03
C PHE A 133 2.48 -6.39 15.69
N CYS A 134 1.37 -6.01 15.03
CA CYS A 134 0.46 -5.02 15.61
C CYS A 134 -0.54 -5.65 16.58
N GLU A 135 -0.25 -5.60 17.89
CA GLU A 135 -1.31 -5.52 18.90
C GLU A 135 -2.02 -4.15 18.80
N PRO A 136 -3.28 -4.01 19.26
CA PRO A 136 -3.97 -2.72 19.28
C PRO A 136 -3.11 -1.68 19.98
N VAL A 137 -2.95 -0.49 19.39
CA VAL A 137 -2.10 0.61 19.89
C VAL A 137 -2.42 0.91 21.36
N ARG A 138 -1.70 0.29 22.29
CA ARG A 138 -1.81 0.54 23.73
C ARG A 138 -0.94 1.73 24.10
N ASN A 139 -1.54 2.66 24.84
CA ASN A 139 -0.93 3.91 25.26
C ASN A 139 0.33 3.67 26.10
N THR A 140 1.51 3.87 25.50
CA THR A 140 2.74 4.12 26.26
C THR A 140 3.37 5.42 25.76
N ILE A 141 2.97 6.53 26.38
CA ILE A 141 3.62 7.83 26.19
C ILE A 141 4.86 7.83 27.08
N SER A 142 6.02 7.47 26.52
CA SER A 142 7.31 7.75 27.15
C SER A 142 8.11 8.74 26.30
N SER A 143 9.00 9.48 26.96
CA SER A 143 9.64 10.70 26.48
C SER A 143 10.24 10.59 25.07
N TRP A 144 9.70 11.38 24.15
CA TRP A 144 10.18 11.50 22.77
C TRP A 144 11.63 12.02 22.72
N ALA A 145 12.57 11.17 22.37
CA ALA A 145 13.75 11.57 21.61
C ALA A 145 13.46 11.25 20.14
N THR A 146 13.18 12.27 19.33
CA THR A 146 12.93 12.12 17.88
C THR A 146 14.18 11.62 17.17
N PRO A 147 14.19 10.43 16.54
CA PRO A 147 15.29 10.02 15.69
C PRO A 147 15.29 10.86 14.41
N SER A 148 16.42 11.52 14.15
CA SER A 148 16.65 12.32 12.95
C SER A 148 16.56 11.45 11.69
N PHE A 149 15.50 11.59 10.91
CA PHE A 149 15.36 10.95 9.60
C PHE A 149 16.22 11.70 8.58
N ALA A 150 17.34 11.13 8.14
CA ALA A 150 18.17 11.70 7.08
C ALA A 150 18.67 10.62 6.12
N PHE A 151 18.34 10.81 4.84
CA PHE A 151 18.96 10.15 3.70
C PHE A 151 20.44 10.57 3.68
N ARG A 152 21.37 9.63 3.88
CA ARG A 152 22.79 9.97 4.03
C ARG A 152 23.44 10.20 2.66
N ARG A 153 23.75 11.46 2.35
CA ARG A 153 25.02 11.85 1.70
C ARG A 153 25.70 12.92 2.55
N GLY A 154 26.64 12.48 3.39
CA GLY A 154 27.81 13.28 3.78
C GLY A 154 27.64 14.57 4.57
N THR A 155 26.62 14.75 5.43
CA THR A 155 26.59 15.91 6.34
C THR A 155 26.12 15.54 7.75
N ILE A 156 26.91 15.92 8.76
CA ILE A 156 26.59 15.80 10.19
C ILE A 156 25.71 16.99 10.56
N TYR A 157 24.46 16.75 10.99
CA TYR A 157 23.57 17.79 11.50
C TYR A 157 23.32 17.58 12.99
N GLY A 158 23.50 18.64 13.78
CA GLY A 158 23.13 18.70 15.20
C GLY A 158 21.61 18.67 15.43
N PRO A 159 21.17 18.62 16.70
CA PRO A 159 19.76 18.50 17.05
C PRO A 159 18.94 19.67 16.50
N CYS A 160 18.04 19.37 15.57
CA CYS A 160 17.14 20.36 14.97
C CYS A 160 15.79 20.28 15.70
N ILE A 161 15.53 21.23 16.60
CA ILE A 161 14.24 21.35 17.29
C ILE A 161 13.19 21.79 16.27
N LYS A 162 12.50 20.84 15.64
CA LYS A 162 11.35 21.15 14.81
C LYS A 162 10.17 21.47 15.73
N GLY A 163 9.63 22.68 15.61
CA GLY A 163 8.36 23.04 16.24
C GLY A 163 7.25 22.09 15.80
N ILE A 164 6.41 21.65 16.73
CA ILE A 164 5.26 20.79 16.43
C ILE A 164 4.18 21.70 15.80
N ALA A 165 3.73 21.35 14.60
CA ALA A 165 2.67 22.10 13.93
C ALA A 165 1.32 21.92 14.67
N PRO A 166 0.53 23.00 14.85
CA PRO A 166 -0.82 22.89 15.38
C PRO A 166 -1.71 21.99 14.51
N LEU A 167 -2.62 21.25 15.14
CA LEU A 167 -3.57 20.36 14.47
C LEU A 167 -5.00 20.70 14.84
N LEU A 168 -5.96 20.38 13.98
CA LEU A 168 -7.38 20.44 14.32
C LEU A 168 -7.81 19.18 15.08
N SER A 169 -8.81 19.33 15.96
CA SER A 169 -9.52 18.20 16.58
C SER A 169 -10.15 17.28 15.52
N SER A 170 -10.55 16.06 15.89
CA SER A 170 -11.23 15.13 14.97
C SER A 170 -12.51 15.71 14.36
N VAL A 171 -13.19 16.60 15.09
CA VAL A 171 -14.40 17.34 14.63
C VAL A 171 -14.06 18.58 13.79
N GLY A 172 -12.78 18.99 13.72
CA GLY A 172 -12.34 20.14 12.92
C GLY A 172 -12.61 21.52 13.53
N THR A 173 -13.14 21.60 14.75
CA THR A 173 -13.61 22.87 15.36
C THR A 173 -12.58 23.54 16.26
N THR A 174 -11.65 22.77 16.84
CA THR A 174 -10.70 23.26 17.85
C THR A 174 -9.27 23.09 17.39
N LEU A 175 -8.48 24.16 17.46
CA LEU A 175 -7.05 24.13 17.16
C LEU A 175 -6.24 23.70 18.39
N LEU A 176 -5.54 22.57 18.26
CA LEU A 176 -4.67 21.98 19.26
C LEU A 176 -3.26 22.51 19.10
N THR A 177 -2.76 23.19 20.12
CA THR A 177 -1.42 23.81 20.13
C THR A 177 -0.49 23.20 21.19
N LYS A 178 -1.04 22.54 22.22
CA LYS A 178 -0.24 21.90 23.28
C LYS A 178 0.31 20.56 22.79
N LYS A 179 1.58 20.28 23.11
CA LYS A 179 2.27 19.04 22.72
C LYS A 179 1.50 17.77 23.12
N SER A 180 0.95 17.71 24.34
CA SER A 180 0.18 16.55 24.80
C SER A 180 -1.07 16.31 23.95
N GLN A 181 -1.83 17.37 23.67
CA GLN A 181 -3.04 17.31 22.85
C GLN A 181 -2.74 16.90 21.40
N ILE A 182 -1.63 17.40 20.83
CA ILE A 182 -1.22 17.03 19.48
C ILE A 182 -0.82 15.54 19.40
N LEU A 183 -0.10 15.04 20.40
CA LEU A 183 0.26 13.62 20.47
C LEU A 183 -0.96 12.72 20.63
N GLU A 184 -1.90 13.11 21.49
CA GLU A 184 -3.15 12.40 21.69
C GLU A 184 -4.01 12.39 20.41
N ARG A 185 -4.07 13.51 19.69
CA ARG A 185 -4.74 13.62 18.40
C ARG A 185 -4.14 12.69 17.34
N TRP A 186 -2.81 12.57 17.29
CA TRP A 186 -2.13 11.60 16.41
C TRP A 186 -2.43 10.16 16.82
N ALA A 187 -2.43 9.85 18.12
CA ALA A 187 -2.74 8.52 18.62
C ALA A 187 -4.19 8.13 18.30
N GLU A 188 -5.15 9.05 18.47
CA GLU A 188 -6.54 8.88 18.05
C GLU A 188 -6.64 8.58 16.55
N HIS A 189 -6.00 9.41 15.71
CA HIS A 189 -6.01 9.24 14.26
C HIS A 189 -5.44 7.89 13.81
N PHE A 190 -4.24 7.53 14.26
CA PHE A 190 -3.64 6.25 13.86
C PHE A 190 -4.38 5.06 14.47
N ARG A 191 -5.00 5.22 15.65
CA ARG A 191 -5.82 4.16 16.22
C ARG A 191 -7.03 3.86 15.34
N SER A 192 -7.72 4.89 14.85
CA SER A 192 -8.87 4.70 13.96
C SER A 192 -8.45 4.13 12.61
N VAL A 193 -7.33 4.58 12.04
CA VAL A 193 -6.90 4.14 10.70
C VAL A 193 -6.29 2.73 10.69
N LEU A 194 -5.65 2.29 11.78
CA LEU A 194 -4.86 1.05 11.81
C LEU A 194 -5.51 -0.12 12.55
N ASN A 195 -6.48 0.12 13.44
CA ASN A 195 -7.09 -0.94 14.26
C ASN A 195 -8.55 -1.20 13.90
N CYS A 196 -8.89 -1.10 12.61
CA CYS A 196 -10.21 -1.42 12.11
C CYS A 196 -10.43 -2.94 12.21
N SER A 197 -11.54 -3.37 12.82
CA SER A 197 -11.91 -4.78 12.83
C SER A 197 -12.42 -5.18 11.44
N SER A 198 -11.65 -5.98 10.70
CA SER A 198 -12.14 -6.55 9.44
C SER A 198 -13.01 -7.78 9.72
N ALA A 199 -14.29 -7.72 9.35
CA ALA A 199 -15.15 -8.90 9.31
C ALA A 199 -14.89 -9.67 8.01
N ILE A 200 -14.14 -10.77 8.10
CA ILE A 200 -13.99 -11.69 6.97
C ILE A 200 -15.18 -12.65 7.03
N SER A 201 -15.89 -12.81 5.92
CA SER A 201 -16.99 -13.76 5.84
C SER A 201 -16.48 -15.20 5.92
N ASP A 202 -16.96 -15.98 6.88
CA ASP A 202 -16.63 -17.41 6.99
C ASP A 202 -16.97 -18.17 5.69
N ALA A 203 -18.06 -17.78 5.02
CA ALA A 203 -18.45 -18.36 3.74
C ALA A 203 -17.42 -18.09 2.61
N ALA A 204 -16.65 -17.00 2.68
CA ALA A 204 -15.55 -16.75 1.74
C ALA A 204 -14.33 -17.61 2.08
N ILE A 205 -14.07 -17.87 3.36
CA ILE A 205 -12.98 -18.76 3.81
C ILE A 205 -13.28 -20.20 3.40
N ASP A 206 -14.53 -20.65 3.55
CA ASP A 206 -14.97 -22.00 3.19
C ASP A 206 -14.89 -22.29 1.68
N GLN A 207 -14.92 -21.25 0.85
CA GLN A 207 -14.76 -21.37 -0.61
C GLN A 207 -13.31 -21.52 -1.05
N LEU A 208 -12.33 -21.27 -0.17
CA LEU A 208 -10.93 -21.40 -0.53
C LEU A 208 -10.53 -22.89 -0.58
N PRO A 209 -9.86 -23.33 -1.66
CA PRO A 209 -9.35 -24.70 -1.74
C PRO A 209 -8.42 -25.00 -0.56
N GLN A 210 -8.76 -26.01 0.22
CA GLN A 210 -7.88 -26.50 1.28
C GLN A 210 -6.70 -27.25 0.67
N LEU A 211 -5.49 -26.85 1.04
CA LEU A 211 -4.25 -27.47 0.59
C LEU A 211 -3.75 -28.47 1.63
N GLY A 212 -2.91 -29.42 1.18
CA GLY A 212 -2.24 -30.33 2.10
C GLY A 212 -1.33 -29.57 3.08
N THR A 213 -1.29 -30.04 4.34
CA THR A 213 -0.44 -29.46 5.38
C THR A 213 1.04 -29.54 4.97
N ASN A 214 1.71 -28.39 4.95
CA ASN A 214 3.15 -28.31 4.70
C ASN A 214 3.92 -28.26 6.02
N ASN A 215 4.44 -29.42 6.46
CA ASN A 215 5.20 -29.52 7.71
C ASN A 215 6.55 -28.78 7.67
N ASP A 216 7.06 -28.42 6.48
CA ASP A 216 8.33 -27.68 6.37
C ASP A 216 8.17 -26.25 6.90
N LEU A 217 6.96 -25.69 6.89
CA LEU A 217 6.67 -24.36 7.44
C LEU A 217 6.71 -24.32 8.97
N ASP A 218 6.65 -25.47 9.65
CA ASP A 218 6.71 -25.59 11.11
C ASP A 218 8.15 -25.68 11.65
N LEU A 219 9.14 -25.78 10.76
CA LEU A 219 10.55 -25.88 11.13
C LEU A 219 11.06 -24.56 11.73
N PRO A 220 11.82 -24.61 12.83
CA PRO A 220 12.37 -23.42 13.44
C PRO A 220 13.42 -22.76 12.53
N PRO A 221 13.57 -21.41 12.58
CA PRO A 221 14.57 -20.70 11.78
C PRO A 221 15.99 -21.26 11.93
N SER A 222 16.65 -21.50 10.79
CA SER A 222 18.02 -21.99 10.75
C SER A 222 19.05 -20.84 10.67
N LEU A 223 20.31 -21.14 11.00
CA LEU A 223 21.42 -20.19 10.89
C LEU A 223 21.63 -19.68 9.44
N PRO A 224 21.58 -20.53 8.40
CA PRO A 224 21.67 -20.07 7.01
C PRO A 224 20.53 -19.13 6.61
N GLU A 225 19.30 -19.39 7.06
CA GLU A 225 18.14 -18.52 6.80
C GLU A 225 18.29 -17.16 7.49
N THR A 226 18.73 -17.17 8.75
CA THR A 226 19.00 -15.95 9.51
C THR A 226 20.07 -15.11 8.81
N THR A 227 21.18 -15.74 8.42
CA THR A 227 22.28 -15.08 7.71
C THR A 227 21.79 -14.48 6.39
N ARG A 228 20.99 -15.24 5.63
CA ARG A 228 20.41 -14.79 4.36
C ARG A 228 19.49 -13.59 4.56
N ALA A 229 18.60 -13.64 5.54
CA ALA A 229 17.67 -12.56 5.85
C ALA A 229 18.41 -11.26 6.26
N VAL A 230 19.46 -11.39 7.08
CA VAL A 230 20.31 -10.25 7.46
C VAL A 230 21.00 -9.62 6.24
N GLN A 231 21.49 -10.42 5.29
CA GLN A 231 22.11 -9.87 4.09
C GLN A 231 21.08 -9.25 3.12
N GLN A 232 19.85 -9.78 3.10
CA GLN A 232 18.77 -9.26 2.26
C GLN A 232 18.20 -7.91 2.72
N ILE A 233 18.30 -7.58 4.01
CA ILE A 233 17.80 -6.28 4.47
C ILE A 233 18.55 -5.15 3.77
N SER A 234 17.87 -4.12 3.32
CA SER A 234 18.52 -2.95 2.72
C SER A 234 19.29 -2.15 3.77
N SER A 235 20.45 -1.63 3.39
CA SER A 235 21.21 -0.66 4.19
C SER A 235 20.52 0.73 4.18
N ASP A 236 20.99 1.64 5.04
CA ASP A 236 20.51 3.02 5.17
C ASP A 236 19.03 3.15 5.57
N LYS A 237 18.49 2.12 6.23
CA LYS A 237 17.14 2.17 6.81
C LYS A 237 17.18 2.78 8.20
N ALA A 238 16.16 3.58 8.51
CA ALA A 238 15.99 4.13 9.85
C ALA A 238 15.73 3.00 10.87
N PRO A 239 16.43 3.03 12.02
CA PRO A 239 16.23 2.06 13.07
C PRO A 239 14.89 2.27 13.79
N GLY A 240 14.50 1.30 14.62
CA GLY A 240 13.36 1.41 15.52
C GLY A 240 13.69 2.24 16.77
N SER A 241 12.93 2.01 17.83
CA SER A 241 13.12 2.64 19.15
C SER A 241 14.47 2.31 19.79
N ASP A 242 15.06 1.16 19.45
CA ASP A 242 16.35 0.69 19.95
C ASP A 242 17.56 1.40 19.32
N ALA A 243 17.33 2.19 18.27
CA ALA A 243 18.35 2.92 17.51
C ALA A 243 19.44 2.02 16.89
N ILE A 244 19.23 0.71 16.75
CA ILE A 244 20.20 -0.21 16.14
C ILE A 244 19.97 -0.27 14.62
N PRO A 245 20.93 0.20 13.79
CA PRO A 245 20.74 0.25 12.35
C PRO A 245 21.08 -1.10 11.67
N PRO A 246 20.59 -1.36 10.45
CA PRO A 246 20.79 -2.63 9.74
C PRO A 246 22.26 -3.01 9.52
N GLU A 247 23.16 -2.03 9.42
CA GLU A 247 24.59 -2.23 9.21
C GLU A 247 25.23 -3.02 10.36
N VAL A 248 24.76 -2.82 11.60
CA VAL A 248 25.26 -3.56 12.77
C VAL A 248 25.00 -5.05 12.60
N TYR A 249 23.81 -5.42 12.12
CA TYR A 249 23.46 -6.82 11.88
C TYR A 249 24.26 -7.41 10.73
N LYS A 250 24.41 -6.67 9.62
CA LYS A 250 25.18 -7.12 8.45
C LYS A 250 26.65 -7.37 8.74
N HIS A 251 27.25 -6.55 9.60
CA HIS A 251 28.68 -6.58 9.91
C HIS A 251 29.02 -7.19 11.29
N GLY A 252 28.03 -7.65 12.05
CA GLY A 252 28.21 -8.21 13.39
C GLY A 252 28.86 -9.60 13.45
N GLY A 253 29.13 -10.20 12.29
CA GLY A 253 29.89 -11.44 12.16
C GLY A 253 29.17 -12.71 12.63
N PRO A 254 29.85 -13.88 12.56
CA PRO A 254 29.22 -15.19 12.82
C PRO A 254 28.66 -15.35 14.23
N ARG A 255 29.30 -14.73 15.24
CA ARG A 255 28.85 -14.80 16.62
C ARG A 255 27.49 -14.12 16.79
N LEU A 256 27.31 -12.92 16.22
CA LEU A 256 26.01 -12.24 16.28
C LEU A 256 24.94 -13.05 15.53
N MET A 257 25.27 -13.66 14.39
CA MET A 257 24.31 -14.49 13.65
C MET A 257 23.86 -15.69 14.48
N ALA A 258 24.78 -16.36 15.18
CA ALA A 258 24.45 -17.49 16.05
C ALA A 258 23.49 -17.08 17.18
N GLU A 259 23.80 -15.99 17.90
CA GLU A 259 22.95 -15.50 18.99
C GLU A 259 21.56 -15.05 18.48
N LEU A 260 21.48 -14.39 17.33
CA LEU A 260 20.21 -14.01 16.71
C LEU A 260 19.39 -15.23 16.31
N THR A 261 20.01 -16.25 15.73
CA THR A 261 19.33 -17.50 15.39
C THR A 261 18.80 -18.17 16.66
N THR A 262 19.59 -18.26 17.73
CA THR A 262 19.13 -18.81 19.01
C THR A 262 17.93 -18.04 19.55
N LEU A 263 17.95 -16.70 19.50
CA LEU A 263 16.81 -15.88 19.89
C LEU A 263 15.56 -16.19 19.07
N PHE A 264 15.69 -16.26 17.74
CA PHE A 264 14.56 -16.55 16.85
C PHE A 264 13.99 -17.95 17.03
N GLN A 265 14.84 -18.94 17.30
CA GLN A 265 14.40 -20.31 17.62
C GLN A 265 13.64 -20.36 18.94
N GLU A 266 14.08 -19.60 19.94
CA GLU A 266 13.38 -19.54 21.23
C GLU A 266 12.02 -18.83 21.10
N MET A 267 11.96 -17.74 20.33
CA MET A 267 10.69 -17.08 19.98
C MET A 267 9.73 -18.04 19.27
N TRP A 268 10.25 -18.83 18.31
CA TRP A 268 9.48 -19.85 17.60
C TRP A 268 8.93 -20.92 18.55
N ARG A 269 9.80 -21.48 19.41
CA ARG A 269 9.45 -22.52 20.38
C ARG A 269 8.39 -22.05 21.39
N GLN A 270 8.49 -20.81 21.85
CA GLN A 270 7.54 -20.24 22.81
C GLN A 270 6.25 -19.71 22.15
N GLY A 271 6.25 -19.50 20.83
CA GLY A 271 5.15 -18.84 20.12
C GLY A 271 4.96 -17.38 20.56
N GLN A 272 6.01 -16.74 21.10
CA GLN A 272 5.96 -15.39 21.63
C GLN A 272 7.11 -14.55 21.09
N VAL A 273 6.82 -13.28 20.81
CA VAL A 273 7.82 -12.32 20.33
C VAL A 273 7.95 -11.16 21.33
N PRO A 274 9.18 -10.64 21.59
CA PRO A 274 9.37 -9.51 22.48
C PRO A 274 8.50 -8.31 22.13
N GLN A 275 8.01 -7.61 23.16
CA GLN A 275 7.19 -6.42 22.98
C GLN A 275 7.90 -5.35 22.15
N ASP A 276 9.21 -5.19 22.32
CA ASP A 276 10.03 -4.25 21.57
C ASP A 276 10.03 -4.49 20.04
N PHE A 277 9.70 -5.70 19.59
CA PHE A 277 9.54 -5.99 18.16
C PHE A 277 8.14 -5.66 17.64
N LYS A 278 7.14 -5.63 18.54
CA LYS A 278 5.75 -5.23 18.27
C LYS A 278 5.58 -3.72 18.28
N ASP A 279 6.30 -3.04 19.17
CA ASP A 279 6.19 -1.60 19.34
C ASP A 279 6.81 -0.84 18.16
N ALA A 280 6.01 0.03 17.55
CA ALA A 280 6.43 0.88 16.43
C ALA A 280 6.54 2.34 16.83
N THR A 281 7.63 3.00 16.44
CA THR A 281 7.71 4.46 16.49
C THR A 281 6.99 5.05 15.28
N SER A 282 5.85 5.70 15.52
CA SER A 282 5.06 6.34 14.46
C SER A 282 5.64 7.70 14.07
N VAL A 283 6.04 7.84 12.80
CA VAL A 283 6.51 9.08 12.20
C VAL A 283 5.49 9.55 11.16
N HIS A 284 5.13 10.83 11.17
CA HIS A 284 4.20 11.40 10.20
C HIS A 284 4.93 12.31 9.21
N LEU A 285 4.77 12.04 7.91
CA LEU A 285 5.34 12.83 6.82
C LEU A 285 4.24 13.58 6.07
N TYR A 286 4.36 14.90 5.98
CA TYR A 286 3.38 15.69 5.22
C TYR A 286 3.40 15.31 3.73
N LYS A 287 2.24 14.95 3.17
CA LYS A 287 2.08 14.53 1.75
C LYS A 287 2.34 15.66 0.74
N ARG A 288 2.67 16.87 1.23
CA ARG A 288 2.84 18.10 0.43
C ARG A 288 1.56 18.50 -0.31
N LYS A 289 0.41 18.15 0.26
CA LYS A 289 -0.92 18.37 -0.31
C LYS A 289 -1.93 18.60 0.81
N GLY A 290 -2.88 19.51 0.58
CA GLY A 290 -3.96 19.81 1.53
C GLY A 290 -3.56 20.79 2.64
N ASP A 291 -4.38 20.84 3.69
CA ASP A 291 -4.12 21.62 4.90
C ASP A 291 -3.17 20.87 5.85
N ARG A 292 -2.16 21.56 6.37
CA ARG A 292 -1.19 21.04 7.34
C ARG A 292 -1.79 20.79 8.72
N GLN A 293 -2.96 21.33 9.02
CA GLN A 293 -3.63 21.15 10.30
C GLN A 293 -4.45 19.84 10.37
N LEU A 294 -4.68 19.18 9.23
CA LEU A 294 -5.44 17.94 9.13
C LEU A 294 -4.50 16.72 9.10
N CYS A 295 -4.79 15.72 9.94
CA CYS A 295 -3.99 14.50 10.06
C CYS A 295 -3.93 13.69 8.75
N ASP A 296 -5.04 13.61 8.00
CA ASP A 296 -5.17 12.82 6.76
C ASP A 296 -4.19 13.25 5.65
N ASN A 297 -3.71 14.49 5.71
CA ASN A 297 -2.73 15.05 4.79
C ASN A 297 -1.28 14.64 5.12
N TYR A 298 -1.11 13.77 6.11
CA TYR A 298 0.17 13.17 6.46
C TYR A 298 0.15 11.67 6.16
N ARG A 299 1.34 11.12 5.95
CA ARG A 299 1.60 9.70 5.80
C ARG A 299 2.21 9.19 7.09
N GLY A 300 1.54 8.27 7.76
CA GLY A 300 2.12 7.50 8.86
C GLY A 300 3.19 6.54 8.34
N ILE A 301 4.33 6.49 9.01
CA ILE A 301 5.41 5.53 8.82
C ILE A 301 5.72 4.91 10.17
N SER A 302 5.56 3.61 10.26
CA SER A 302 5.88 2.83 11.47
C SER A 302 7.32 2.34 11.42
N LEU A 303 8.16 2.83 12.34
CA LEU A 303 9.53 2.37 12.50
C LEU A 303 9.59 1.27 13.55
N LEU A 304 9.69 0.03 13.07
CA LEU A 304 9.91 -1.18 13.88
C LEU A 304 11.40 -1.50 14.01
N ASN A 305 11.74 -2.20 15.09
CA ASN A 305 13.07 -2.74 15.34
C ASN A 305 13.56 -3.58 14.14
N ILE A 306 14.83 -3.39 13.79
CA ILE A 306 15.47 -4.12 12.69
C ILE A 306 15.54 -5.63 12.96
N ALA A 307 15.81 -6.06 14.20
CA ALA A 307 15.82 -7.48 14.56
C ALA A 307 14.45 -8.14 14.32
N GLY A 308 13.36 -7.47 14.72
CA GLY A 308 12.00 -7.94 14.43
C GLY A 308 11.71 -8.03 12.92
N LYS A 309 12.18 -7.06 12.13
CA LYS A 309 12.08 -7.10 10.66
C LYS A 309 12.85 -8.27 10.05
N ILE A 310 14.03 -8.60 10.59
CA ILE A 310 14.81 -9.77 10.15
C ILE A 310 14.01 -11.05 10.41
N PHE A 311 13.40 -11.17 11.60
CA PHE A 311 12.55 -12.32 11.91
C PHE A 311 11.36 -12.44 10.95
N VAL A 312 10.62 -11.35 10.71
CA VAL A 312 9.53 -11.31 9.70
C VAL A 312 10.04 -11.73 8.33
N LEU A 313 11.23 -11.27 7.93
CA LEU A 313 11.78 -11.58 6.62
C LEU A 313 12.09 -13.07 6.46
N ILE A 314 12.51 -13.75 7.52
CA ILE A 314 12.66 -15.22 7.53
C ILE A 314 11.30 -15.88 7.28
N LEU A 315 10.26 -15.46 8.02
CA LEU A 315 8.91 -15.99 7.85
C LEU A 315 8.36 -15.74 6.44
N LEU A 316 8.55 -14.52 5.93
CA LEU A 316 8.15 -14.14 4.58
C LEU A 316 8.85 -15.00 3.53
N ASN A 317 10.14 -15.26 3.68
CA ASN A 317 10.88 -16.10 2.74
C ASN A 317 10.37 -17.55 2.75
N SER A 318 10.04 -18.08 3.92
CA SER A 318 9.45 -19.41 4.07
C SER A 318 8.07 -19.48 3.41
N LEU A 319 7.19 -18.52 3.72
CA LEU A 319 5.83 -18.43 3.14
C LEU A 319 5.86 -18.23 1.63
N ASN A 320 6.71 -17.34 1.11
CA ASN A 320 6.81 -17.10 -0.33
C ASN A 320 7.25 -18.35 -1.08
N GLY A 321 8.14 -19.17 -0.50
CA GLY A 321 8.54 -20.45 -1.08
C GLY A 321 7.37 -21.40 -1.30
N HIS A 322 6.32 -21.31 -0.47
CA HIS A 322 5.08 -22.08 -0.62
C HIS A 322 4.05 -21.38 -1.52
N LEU A 323 3.83 -20.07 -1.33
CA LEU A 323 2.85 -19.28 -2.10
C LEU A 323 3.18 -19.22 -3.60
N GLU A 324 4.46 -19.19 -3.95
CA GLU A 324 4.91 -19.14 -5.35
C GLU A 324 4.71 -20.48 -6.09
N GLN A 325 4.35 -21.58 -5.42
CA GLN A 325 4.09 -22.90 -6.03
C GLN A 325 2.71 -23.01 -6.71
N GLY A 326 2.20 -21.90 -7.25
CA GLY A 326 0.92 -21.85 -7.98
C GLY A 326 -0.28 -21.40 -7.17
N LEU A 327 -0.10 -20.96 -5.91
CA LEU A 327 -1.20 -20.42 -5.10
C LEU A 327 -1.55 -18.98 -5.46
N LEU A 328 -0.54 -18.23 -5.93
CA LEU A 328 -0.74 -16.87 -6.41
C LEU A 328 -1.14 -16.89 -7.89
N PRO A 329 -2.27 -16.28 -8.28
CA PRO A 329 -2.67 -16.18 -9.67
C PRO A 329 -1.62 -15.40 -10.48
N GLU A 330 -1.46 -15.77 -11.75
CA GLU A 330 -0.48 -15.14 -12.65
C GLU A 330 -0.73 -13.63 -12.84
N SER A 331 -2.00 -13.20 -12.75
CA SER A 331 -2.40 -11.80 -12.83
C SER A 331 -2.02 -10.97 -11.60
N GLN A 332 -1.72 -11.60 -10.46
CA GLN A 332 -1.26 -10.88 -9.27
C GLN A 332 0.23 -10.57 -9.44
N CYS A 333 0.57 -9.29 -9.57
CA CYS A 333 1.96 -8.85 -9.76
C CYS A 333 2.50 -8.01 -8.61
N CYS A 334 1.64 -7.37 -7.83
CA CYS A 334 2.09 -6.55 -6.71
C CYS A 334 2.78 -7.42 -5.65
N PHE A 335 3.95 -6.97 -5.19
CA PHE A 335 4.77 -7.61 -4.16
C PHE A 335 5.27 -9.03 -4.50
N ARG A 336 5.33 -9.42 -5.78
CA ARG A 336 5.93 -10.69 -6.20
C ARG A 336 7.35 -10.49 -6.73
N ARG A 337 8.19 -11.51 -6.54
CA ARG A 337 9.50 -11.54 -7.17
C ARG A 337 9.35 -11.62 -8.68
N HIS A 338 10.22 -10.91 -9.40
CA HIS A 338 10.24 -10.89 -10.87
C HIS A 338 8.94 -10.41 -11.54
N ARG A 339 8.11 -9.68 -10.79
CA ARG A 339 6.94 -8.97 -11.31
C ARG A 339 7.08 -7.50 -10.99
N GLU A 340 7.01 -6.68 -12.02
CA GLU A 340 7.12 -5.23 -11.91
C GLU A 340 5.85 -4.57 -12.44
N THR A 341 5.68 -3.29 -12.13
CA THR A 341 4.57 -2.49 -12.70
C THR A 341 4.63 -2.45 -14.23
N THR A 342 5.83 -2.55 -14.81
CA THR A 342 6.06 -2.62 -16.25
C THR A 342 5.41 -3.85 -16.91
N ASP A 343 5.38 -5.00 -16.25
CA ASP A 343 4.70 -6.21 -16.75
C ASP A 343 3.19 -5.99 -16.87
N MET A 344 2.60 -5.30 -15.88
CA MET A 344 1.18 -4.96 -15.88
C MET A 344 0.84 -3.87 -16.88
N ILE A 345 1.74 -2.89 -17.07
CA ILE A 345 1.62 -1.91 -18.15
C ILE A 345 1.62 -2.66 -19.49
N PHE A 346 2.59 -3.54 -19.74
CA PHE A 346 2.66 -4.33 -20.98
C PHE A 346 1.38 -5.14 -21.22
N ALA A 347 0.88 -5.84 -20.20
CA ALA A 347 -0.39 -6.57 -20.31
C ALA A 347 -1.56 -5.65 -20.69
N ALA A 348 -1.65 -4.47 -20.08
CA ALA A 348 -2.65 -3.46 -20.44
C ALA A 348 -2.47 -2.94 -21.89
N CYS A 349 -1.23 -2.77 -22.36
CA CYS A 349 -0.93 -2.39 -23.75
C CYS A 349 -1.45 -3.43 -24.74
N GLN A 350 -1.19 -4.71 -24.46
CA GLN A 350 -1.62 -5.82 -25.31
C GLN A 350 -3.15 -5.92 -25.39
N ILE A 351 -3.85 -5.60 -24.30
CA ILE A 351 -5.31 -5.49 -24.30
C ILE A 351 -5.75 -4.30 -25.17
N GLN A 352 -5.10 -3.14 -25.05
CA GLN A 352 -5.38 -1.96 -25.87
C GLN A 352 -5.17 -2.24 -27.37
N GLU A 353 -4.04 -2.83 -27.76
CA GLU A 353 -3.74 -3.17 -29.16
C GLU A 353 -4.81 -4.08 -29.76
N LYS A 354 -5.22 -5.12 -29.02
CA LYS A 354 -6.31 -6.01 -29.46
C LYS A 354 -7.66 -5.30 -29.66
N CYS A 355 -7.87 -4.16 -29.02
CA CYS A 355 -9.05 -3.32 -29.23
C CYS A 355 -8.91 -2.42 -30.47
N GLN A 356 -7.70 -2.00 -30.82
CA GLN A 356 -7.42 -1.17 -31.99
C GLN A 356 -7.43 -1.97 -33.29
N GLU A 357 -7.04 -3.24 -33.28
CA GLU A 357 -7.09 -4.11 -34.47
C GLU A 357 -8.51 -4.63 -34.81
N MET A 358 -9.56 -4.00 -34.27
CA MET A 358 -10.97 -4.25 -34.59
C MET A 358 -11.44 -3.45 -35.80
#